data_AF-A0A6A4J2G7-F1
#
_entry.id   AF-A0A6A4J2G7-F1
#
_cell.length_a   1.000
_cell.length_b   1.000
_cell.length_c   1.000
_cell.angle_alpha   90.00
_cell.angle_beta   90.00
_cell.angle_gamma   90.00
#
_symmetry.space_group_name_H-M   'P 1'
#
loop_
_entity.id
_entity.type
_entity.pdbx_description
1 polymer ?
#
loop_
_entity_poly.entity_id
_entity_poly.type
_entity_poly.pdbx_seq_one_letter_code
_entity_poly.pdbx_strand_id
1 'polypeptide(L)'
;MLIPNFLPLLPANVSSASPPYPLHTLPLQDLTTLINLTEFSFLALPTPCNDSMMVVAAVHSAPLHFENRQIIRSTWGTAIKVVFMLGESNSSKVTSQLDLEIKEYGDVVQGSFLDTYRNLTYKHAMALKWTTYYCPGARYMLKTDDDVFVNTAGLQKLIWKDLSPLGARRLILCDIVEHGLVHRTFRSKWRVSPSEYPNRYYPPYCTGWAVLYSPDVVFKLYLEAQQTPYFWIDDVHFTGTLASMINITQTGIKYLIRLPHQCQSMVDEGSLVDRSGDVIFCLTNIKNIQKLWYLMNVTSHPSATHA
;
A
#
# COMPACT_ATOMS: atom_id res chain seq x y z
N MET A 1 2.54 29.43 -1.54
CA MET A 1 2.27 28.14 -2.21
C MET A 1 3.49 27.27 -1.94
N LEU A 2 3.38 26.31 -1.01
CA LEU A 2 4.49 25.40 -0.71
C LEU A 2 4.75 24.55 -1.96
N ILE A 3 6.00 24.49 -2.41
CA ILE A 3 6.40 23.61 -3.51
C ILE A 3 6.11 22.18 -3.07
N PRO A 4 5.38 21.36 -3.86
CA PRO A 4 5.12 19.99 -3.49
C PRO A 4 6.43 19.21 -3.32
N ASN A 5 6.49 18.33 -2.32
CA ASN A 5 7.69 17.50 -2.03
C ASN A 5 7.99 16.44 -3.10
N PHE A 6 7.17 16.38 -4.14
CA PHE A 6 7.23 15.44 -5.26
C PHE A 6 7.26 16.19 -6.60
N LEU A 7 7.65 15.47 -7.65
CA LEU A 7 7.81 16.03 -9.00
C LEU A 7 6.88 15.29 -9.98
N PRO A 8 5.75 15.90 -10.40
CA PRO A 8 4.91 15.33 -11.46
C PRO A 8 5.68 15.20 -12.77
N LEU A 9 5.48 14.09 -13.50
CA LEU A 9 6.03 13.94 -14.85
C LEU A 9 5.14 14.66 -15.86
N LEU A 10 5.74 15.53 -16.68
CA LEU A 10 5.06 16.30 -17.73
C LEU A 10 5.49 15.78 -19.10
N PRO A 11 4.65 15.86 -20.16
CA PRO A 11 4.98 15.35 -21.49
C PRO A 11 6.35 15.79 -22.03
N ALA A 12 6.75 17.04 -21.77
CA ALA A 12 8.05 17.59 -22.20
C ALA A 12 9.27 16.97 -21.48
N ASN A 13 9.06 16.34 -20.32
CA ASN A 13 10.09 15.76 -19.45
C ASN A 13 10.07 14.22 -19.44
N VAL A 14 9.16 13.61 -20.21
CA VAL A 14 9.08 12.16 -20.34
C VAL A 14 9.92 11.76 -21.55
N SER A 15 11.15 11.32 -21.31
CA SER A 15 11.78 10.40 -22.25
C SER A 15 10.91 9.15 -22.31
N SER A 16 10.75 8.58 -23.52
CA SER A 16 10.09 7.27 -23.74
C SER A 16 10.68 6.14 -22.87
N ALA A 17 11.84 6.36 -22.26
CA ALA A 17 12.40 5.61 -21.15
C ALA A 17 12.27 6.39 -19.83
N SER A 18 11.27 6.07 -19.01
CA SER A 18 11.26 6.34 -17.56
C SER A 18 11.08 5.00 -16.84
N PRO A 19 11.75 4.80 -15.70
CA PRO A 19 12.73 3.72 -15.57
C PRO A 19 12.06 2.34 -15.40
N PRO A 20 12.49 1.30 -16.14
CA PRO A 20 12.59 0.02 -15.49
C PRO A 20 13.61 0.23 -14.38
N TYR A 21 13.22 -0.04 -13.14
CA TYR A 21 14.10 -0.06 -11.97
C TYR A 21 15.52 -0.50 -12.34
N PRO A 22 16.60 0.15 -11.88
CA PRO A 22 17.96 -0.20 -12.29
C PRO A 22 18.39 -1.53 -11.65
N LEU A 23 17.74 -2.63 -12.04
CA LEU A 23 17.91 -3.96 -11.45
C LEU A 23 19.35 -4.46 -11.53
N HIS A 24 20.13 -3.95 -12.51
CA HIS A 24 21.55 -4.23 -12.65
C HIS A 24 22.40 -3.73 -11.46
N THR A 25 21.88 -2.82 -10.63
CA THR A 25 22.57 -2.37 -9.41
C THR A 25 22.29 -3.27 -8.21
N LEU A 26 21.37 -4.24 -8.32
CA LEU A 26 21.04 -5.16 -7.25
C LEU A 26 22.03 -6.35 -7.23
N PRO A 27 22.37 -6.90 -6.05
CA PRO A 27 23.18 -8.11 -5.94
C PRO A 27 22.57 -9.30 -6.70
N LEU A 28 23.40 -10.24 -7.16
CA LEU A 28 22.92 -11.45 -7.85
C LEU A 28 21.98 -12.30 -6.98
N GLN A 29 22.23 -12.32 -5.67
CA GLN A 29 21.41 -13.05 -4.69
C GLN A 29 20.19 -12.26 -4.21
N ASP A 30 19.95 -11.05 -4.74
CA ASP A 30 18.89 -10.16 -4.27
C ASP A 30 17.52 -10.85 -4.28
N LEU A 31 17.19 -11.64 -5.31
CA LEU A 31 15.94 -12.40 -5.38
C LEU A 31 15.77 -13.41 -4.23
N THR A 32 16.86 -13.96 -3.70
CA THR A 32 16.87 -14.97 -2.63
C THR A 32 17.01 -14.38 -1.22
N THR A 33 17.12 -13.06 -1.08
CA THR A 33 17.23 -12.39 0.22
C THR A 33 16.09 -11.41 0.46
N LEU A 34 15.78 -11.12 1.73
CA LEU A 34 14.84 -10.06 2.08
C LEU A 34 15.20 -9.47 3.44
N ILE A 35 15.80 -8.27 3.44
CA ILE A 35 16.38 -7.62 4.63
C ILE A 35 17.42 -8.58 5.23
N ASN A 36 17.14 -9.17 6.40
CA ASN A 36 18.00 -10.11 7.10
C ASN A 36 17.61 -11.58 6.89
N LEU A 37 16.63 -11.88 6.03
CA LEU A 37 16.29 -13.24 5.61
C LEU A 37 17.21 -13.65 4.45
N THR A 38 18.05 -14.66 4.66
CA THR A 38 19.05 -15.11 3.65
C THR A 38 18.53 -16.21 2.72
N GLU A 39 17.41 -16.84 3.07
CA GLU A 39 16.78 -17.93 2.31
C GLU A 39 15.34 -17.57 1.94
N PHE A 40 15.13 -16.30 1.56
CA PHE A 40 13.83 -15.83 1.13
C PHE A 40 13.49 -16.36 -0.26
N SER A 41 12.21 -16.69 -0.46
CA SER A 41 11.67 -17.05 -1.76
C SER A 41 10.22 -16.55 -1.89
N PHE A 42 9.79 -16.33 -3.13
CA PHE A 42 8.38 -16.18 -3.43
C PHE A 42 7.78 -17.57 -3.61
N LEU A 43 6.86 -17.96 -2.72
CA LEU A 43 6.13 -19.22 -2.77
C LEU A 43 5.01 -19.19 -3.80
N ALA A 44 4.43 -18.01 -4.02
CA ALA A 44 3.44 -17.76 -5.05
C ALA A 44 3.67 -16.39 -5.69
N LEU A 45 3.49 -16.33 -7.01
CA LEU A 45 3.59 -15.10 -7.79
C LEU A 45 2.42 -15.02 -8.77
N PRO A 46 1.71 -13.87 -8.84
CA PRO A 46 0.72 -13.63 -9.88
C PRO A 46 1.45 -13.38 -11.21
N THR A 47 0.67 -13.30 -12.29
CA THR A 47 1.21 -12.83 -13.57
C THR A 47 1.80 -11.41 -13.42
N PRO A 48 2.99 -11.14 -14.00
CA PRO A 48 3.59 -9.81 -13.99
C PRO A 48 2.63 -8.75 -14.58
N CYS A 49 2.79 -7.50 -14.14
CA CYS A 49 1.99 -6.40 -14.66
C CYS A 49 2.36 -6.05 -16.10
N ASN A 50 1.39 -5.53 -16.85
CA ASN A 50 1.60 -4.99 -18.18
C ASN A 50 2.27 -3.59 -18.10
N ASP A 51 2.93 -3.18 -19.18
CA ASP A 51 3.71 -1.93 -19.30
C ASP A 51 2.88 -0.63 -19.21
N SER A 52 1.54 -0.69 -19.14
CA SER A 52 0.64 0.46 -19.25
C SER A 52 -0.26 0.70 -18.03
N MET A 53 0.13 0.20 -16.86
CA MET A 53 -0.71 0.26 -15.66
C MET A 53 -0.58 1.58 -14.91
N MET A 54 -1.69 2.25 -14.59
CA MET A 54 -1.65 3.51 -13.85
C MET A 54 -1.33 3.28 -12.36
N VAL A 55 -2.04 2.36 -11.71
CA VAL A 55 -1.86 2.03 -10.29
C VAL A 55 -1.89 0.51 -10.13
N VAL A 56 -0.92 -0.03 -9.39
CA VAL A 56 -1.02 -1.37 -8.81
C VAL A 56 -1.25 -1.24 -7.30
N ALA A 57 -2.25 -1.94 -6.77
CA ALA A 57 -2.53 -1.98 -5.35
C ALA A 57 -1.93 -3.25 -4.72
N ALA A 58 -0.91 -3.08 -3.90
CA ALA A 58 -0.35 -4.12 -3.05
C ALA A 58 -1.09 -4.11 -1.70
N VAL A 59 -2.02 -5.04 -1.53
CA VAL A 59 -2.89 -5.13 -0.36
C VAL A 59 -2.26 -6.07 0.66
N HIS A 60 -1.86 -5.55 1.81
CA HIS A 60 -1.45 -6.37 2.95
C HIS A 60 -2.69 -7.12 3.48
N SER A 61 -2.65 -8.45 3.39
CA SER A 61 -3.70 -9.33 3.91
C SER A 61 -3.09 -10.43 4.78
N ALA A 62 -3.91 -11.26 5.42
CA ALA A 62 -3.45 -12.40 6.22
C ALA A 62 -4.03 -13.71 5.66
N PRO A 63 -3.38 -14.88 5.82
CA PRO A 63 -3.86 -16.14 5.25
C PRO A 63 -5.33 -16.45 5.54
N LEU A 64 -5.78 -16.16 6.76
CA LEU A 64 -7.17 -16.36 7.21
C LEU A 64 -8.20 -15.36 6.65
N HIS A 65 -7.77 -14.26 6.05
CA HIS A 65 -8.64 -13.18 5.57
C HIS A 65 -9.17 -13.41 4.14
N PHE A 66 -9.54 -14.66 3.81
CA PHE A 66 -10.12 -14.99 2.51
C PHE A 66 -11.34 -14.11 2.18
N GLU A 67 -12.23 -13.91 3.16
CA GLU A 67 -13.43 -13.08 2.99
C GLU A 67 -13.07 -11.63 2.64
N ASN A 68 -12.09 -11.02 3.33
CA ASN A 68 -11.62 -9.64 3.05
C ASN A 68 -11.15 -9.52 1.60
N ARG A 69 -10.31 -10.46 1.16
CA ARG A 69 -9.82 -10.50 -0.22
C ARG A 69 -10.97 -10.65 -1.21
N GLN A 70 -11.93 -11.53 -0.93
CA GLN A 70 -13.08 -11.73 -1.80
C GLN A 70 -13.98 -10.48 -1.92
N ILE A 71 -14.17 -9.75 -0.82
CA ILE A 71 -14.91 -8.48 -0.85
C ILE A 71 -14.14 -7.43 -1.66
N ILE A 72 -12.82 -7.34 -1.52
CA ILE A 72 -12.02 -6.42 -2.34
C ILE A 72 -12.12 -6.79 -3.83
N ARG A 73 -11.96 -8.07 -4.18
CA ARG A 73 -12.09 -8.58 -5.57
C ARG A 73 -13.43 -8.24 -6.21
N SER A 74 -14.52 -8.31 -5.44
CA SER A 74 -15.88 -8.04 -5.92
C SER A 74 -16.32 -6.58 -5.82
N THR A 75 -15.49 -5.70 -5.27
CA THR A 75 -15.81 -4.27 -5.08
C THR A 75 -14.80 -3.37 -5.78
N TRP A 76 -14.08 -2.52 -5.04
CA TRP A 76 -13.18 -1.52 -5.59
C TRP A 76 -11.98 -2.14 -6.32
N GLY A 77 -11.60 -3.37 -5.97
CA GLY A 77 -10.56 -4.13 -6.66
C GLY A 77 -10.90 -4.52 -8.10
N THR A 78 -12.15 -4.34 -8.54
CA THR A 78 -12.54 -4.54 -9.95
C THR A 78 -12.02 -3.42 -10.87
N ALA A 79 -11.76 -2.23 -10.32
CA ALA A 79 -11.42 -1.04 -11.11
C ALA A 79 -9.90 -0.81 -11.27
N ILE A 80 -9.07 -1.48 -10.47
CA ILE A 80 -7.61 -1.38 -10.49
C ILE A 80 -6.98 -2.76 -10.29
N LYS A 81 -5.71 -2.95 -10.71
CA LYS A 81 -5.02 -4.21 -10.42
C LYS A 81 -4.73 -4.31 -8.93
N VAL A 82 -5.32 -5.31 -8.30
CA VAL A 82 -5.05 -5.68 -6.91
C VAL A 82 -4.16 -6.92 -6.88
N VAL A 83 -3.19 -6.92 -5.97
CA VAL A 83 -2.37 -8.07 -5.62
C VAL A 83 -2.28 -8.15 -4.10
N PHE A 84 -2.59 -9.32 -3.55
CA PHE A 84 -2.57 -9.55 -2.11
C PHE A 84 -1.20 -10.04 -1.65
N MET A 85 -0.65 -9.40 -0.62
CA MET A 85 0.65 -9.71 -0.03
C MET A 85 0.44 -10.57 1.22
N LEU A 86 0.96 -11.79 1.22
CA LEU A 86 0.81 -12.76 2.30
C LEU A 86 2.15 -13.39 2.70
N GLY A 87 2.25 -13.81 3.95
CA GLY A 87 3.26 -14.77 4.40
C GLY A 87 2.69 -16.18 4.56
N GLU A 88 3.47 -17.04 5.18
CA GLU A 88 3.10 -18.40 5.53
C GLU A 88 2.17 -18.45 6.77
N SER A 89 1.48 -19.57 6.94
CA SER A 89 0.69 -19.89 8.13
C SER A 89 1.25 -21.15 8.79
N ASN A 90 1.24 -21.19 10.13
CA ASN A 90 1.59 -22.40 10.88
C ASN A 90 0.50 -23.49 10.82
N SER A 91 -0.67 -23.21 10.25
CA SER A 91 -1.76 -24.17 10.16
C SER A 91 -1.79 -24.79 8.76
N SER A 92 -1.53 -26.10 8.68
CA SER A 92 -1.61 -26.86 7.42
C SER A 92 -2.96 -26.70 6.73
N LYS A 93 -4.06 -26.66 7.50
CA LYS A 93 -5.41 -26.41 6.98
C LYS A 93 -5.50 -25.06 6.27
N VAL A 94 -4.98 -24.00 6.91
CA VAL A 94 -4.99 -22.64 6.35
C VAL A 94 -4.09 -22.58 5.11
N THR A 95 -2.93 -23.22 5.14
CA THR A 95 -2.04 -23.32 3.98
C THR A 95 -2.74 -24.00 2.80
N SER A 96 -3.36 -25.16 3.01
CA SER A 96 -4.09 -25.84 1.93
C SER A 96 -5.26 -25.03 1.37
N GLN A 97 -5.96 -24.25 2.21
CA GLN A 97 -7.03 -23.35 1.74
C GLN A 97 -6.45 -22.18 0.92
N LEU A 98 -5.32 -21.62 1.35
CA LEU A 98 -4.63 -20.56 0.63
C LEU A 98 -4.07 -21.06 -0.71
N ASP A 99 -3.54 -22.28 -0.79
CA ASP A 99 -3.05 -22.88 -2.04
C ASP A 99 -4.17 -23.01 -3.09
N LEU A 100 -5.37 -23.40 -2.64
CA LEU A 100 -6.55 -23.47 -3.50
C LEU A 100 -6.94 -22.07 -4.01
N GLU A 101 -6.96 -21.07 -3.14
CA GLU A 101 -7.23 -19.69 -3.51
C GLU A 101 -6.19 -19.12 -4.50
N ILE A 102 -4.90 -19.34 -4.22
CA ILE A 102 -3.80 -18.91 -5.09
C ILE A 102 -4.01 -19.47 -6.51
N LYS A 103 -4.34 -20.76 -6.60
CA LYS A 103 -4.59 -21.44 -7.87
C LYS A 103 -5.84 -20.92 -8.58
N GLU A 104 -6.88 -20.54 -7.84
CA GLU A 104 -8.15 -20.07 -8.39
C GLU A 104 -8.06 -18.63 -8.92
N TYR A 105 -7.46 -17.71 -8.15
CA TYR A 105 -7.51 -16.27 -8.43
C TYR A 105 -6.21 -15.72 -9.05
N GLY A 106 -5.06 -16.33 -8.79
CA GLY A 106 -3.78 -15.91 -9.38
C GLY A 106 -3.38 -14.46 -9.07
N ASP A 107 -3.81 -13.91 -7.93
CA ASP A 107 -3.62 -12.52 -7.51
C ASP A 107 -2.90 -12.37 -6.16
N VAL A 108 -2.19 -13.42 -5.74
CA VAL A 108 -1.46 -13.50 -4.47
C VAL A 108 0.04 -13.53 -4.71
N VAL A 109 0.77 -12.70 -3.97
CA VAL A 109 2.21 -12.83 -3.73
C VAL A 109 2.41 -13.38 -2.33
N GLN A 110 2.99 -14.57 -2.24
CA GLN A 110 3.29 -15.20 -0.96
C GLN A 110 4.80 -15.28 -0.75
N GLY A 111 5.30 -14.76 0.37
CA GLY A 111 6.71 -14.85 0.76
C GLY A 111 6.96 -15.98 1.76
N SER A 112 8.17 -16.55 1.73
CA SER A 112 8.61 -17.59 2.68
C SER A 112 9.02 -17.00 4.04
N PHE A 113 8.06 -16.37 4.71
CA PHE A 113 8.17 -15.92 6.10
C PHE A 113 6.83 -16.07 6.79
N LEU A 114 6.82 -16.37 8.09
CA LEU A 114 5.59 -16.50 8.86
C LEU A 114 4.81 -15.18 8.91
N ASP A 115 3.53 -15.21 8.57
CA ASP A 115 2.66 -14.04 8.60
C ASP A 115 2.25 -13.66 10.02
N THR A 116 2.94 -12.67 10.58
CA THR A 116 2.69 -12.16 11.94
C THR A 116 2.77 -10.63 11.96
N TYR A 117 2.18 -10.01 12.99
CA TYR A 117 2.29 -8.56 13.21
C TYR A 117 3.74 -8.08 13.28
N ARG A 118 4.65 -8.85 13.88
CA ARG A 118 6.07 -8.47 13.89
C ARG A 118 6.65 -8.52 12.49
N ASN A 119 6.28 -9.50 11.68
CA ASN A 119 6.82 -9.70 10.33
C ASN A 119 6.17 -8.83 9.24
N LEU A 120 5.32 -7.85 9.57
CA LEU A 120 4.74 -6.91 8.61
C LEU A 120 5.82 -6.15 7.81
N THR A 121 6.99 -5.93 8.41
CA THR A 121 8.12 -5.29 7.74
C THR A 121 8.64 -6.12 6.57
N TYR A 122 8.72 -7.45 6.71
CA TYR A 122 9.05 -8.32 5.58
C TYR A 122 7.96 -8.27 4.50
N LYS A 123 6.68 -8.22 4.89
CA LYS A 123 5.57 -8.09 3.94
C LYS A 123 5.63 -6.78 3.14
N HIS A 124 5.93 -5.65 3.79
CA HIS A 124 6.11 -4.36 3.11
C HIS A 124 7.33 -4.39 2.19
N ALA A 125 8.46 -4.92 2.66
CA ALA A 125 9.67 -5.09 1.85
C ALA A 125 9.40 -5.96 0.60
N MET A 126 8.69 -7.07 0.80
CA MET A 126 8.27 -7.99 -0.26
C MET A 126 7.35 -7.29 -1.27
N ALA A 127 6.43 -6.44 -0.81
CA ALA A 127 5.58 -5.66 -1.70
C ALA A 127 6.39 -4.74 -2.62
N LEU A 128 7.36 -4.00 -2.05
CA LEU A 128 8.24 -3.13 -2.83
C LEU A 128 9.13 -3.94 -3.80
N LYS A 129 9.67 -5.07 -3.33
CA LYS A 129 10.47 -6.01 -4.14
C LYS A 129 9.66 -6.58 -5.30
N TRP A 130 8.46 -7.06 -5.04
CA TRP A 130 7.60 -7.63 -6.06
C TRP A 130 7.23 -6.57 -7.11
N THR A 131 6.87 -5.36 -6.68
CA THR A 131 6.60 -4.26 -7.62
C THR A 131 7.84 -3.92 -8.46
N THR A 132 9.03 -3.93 -7.84
CA THR A 132 10.32 -3.71 -8.51
C THR A 132 10.61 -4.74 -9.61
N TYR A 133 10.39 -6.03 -9.35
CA TYR A 133 10.73 -7.09 -10.30
C TYR A 133 9.61 -7.44 -11.29
N TYR A 134 8.36 -7.37 -10.85
CA TYR A 134 7.21 -7.93 -11.56
C TYR A 134 6.16 -6.90 -11.96
N CYS A 135 6.34 -5.63 -11.59
CA CYS A 135 5.41 -4.55 -11.97
C CYS A 135 6.10 -3.24 -12.43
N PRO A 136 7.16 -3.28 -13.27
CA PRO A 136 7.91 -2.08 -13.67
C PRO A 136 7.10 -1.05 -14.47
N GLY A 137 6.02 -1.47 -15.12
CA GLY A 137 5.14 -0.57 -15.88
C GLY A 137 4.17 0.26 -15.05
N ALA A 138 4.04 0.01 -13.74
CA ALA A 138 3.10 0.74 -12.90
C ALA A 138 3.56 2.18 -12.66
N ARG A 139 2.70 3.15 -12.94
CA ARG A 139 3.01 4.59 -12.73
C ARG A 139 2.96 5.01 -11.26
N TYR A 140 2.21 4.25 -10.45
CA TYR A 140 2.14 4.38 -9.00
C TYR A 140 1.92 3.00 -8.36
N MET A 141 2.43 2.84 -7.15
CA MET A 141 2.14 1.69 -6.29
C MET A 141 1.33 2.17 -5.09
N LEU A 142 0.15 1.61 -4.87
CA LEU A 142 -0.64 1.82 -3.67
C LEU A 142 -0.37 0.66 -2.69
N LYS A 143 0.24 0.93 -1.55
CA LYS A 143 0.19 0.03 -0.40
C LYS A 143 -1.08 0.32 0.38
N THR A 144 -1.87 -0.70 0.68
CA THR A 144 -3.06 -0.57 1.54
C THR A 144 -3.28 -1.85 2.36
N ASP A 145 -4.12 -1.77 3.38
CA ASP A 145 -4.53 -2.95 4.17
C ASP A 145 -5.87 -3.52 3.67
N ASP A 146 -6.18 -4.77 4.04
CA ASP A 146 -7.40 -5.47 3.59
C ASP A 146 -8.70 -5.06 4.33
N ASP A 147 -8.61 -4.10 5.24
CA ASP A 147 -9.70 -3.43 5.96
C ASP A 147 -9.84 -1.95 5.54
N VAL A 148 -9.43 -1.64 4.32
CA VAL A 148 -9.53 -0.29 3.74
C VAL A 148 -10.41 -0.31 2.50
N PHE A 149 -11.40 0.57 2.47
CA PHE A 149 -12.14 0.91 1.27
C PHE A 149 -11.36 1.96 0.45
N VAL A 150 -11.18 1.69 -0.84
CA VAL A 150 -10.55 2.62 -1.79
C VAL A 150 -11.59 3.11 -2.79
N ASN A 151 -11.86 4.41 -2.80
CA ASN A 151 -12.61 5.05 -3.89
C ASN A 151 -11.67 5.23 -5.09
N THR A 152 -11.67 4.23 -5.97
CA THR A 152 -10.79 4.18 -7.15
C THR A 152 -11.06 5.29 -8.15
N ALA A 153 -12.31 5.75 -8.29
CA ALA A 153 -12.65 6.91 -9.13
C ALA A 153 -12.08 8.21 -8.56
N GLY A 154 -12.17 8.40 -7.23
CA GLY A 154 -11.56 9.52 -6.52
C GLY A 154 -10.03 9.51 -6.65
N LEU A 155 -9.40 8.33 -6.48
CA LEU A 155 -7.96 8.15 -6.68
C LEU A 155 -7.54 8.51 -8.11
N GLN A 156 -8.29 8.07 -9.11
CA GLN A 156 -8.00 8.39 -10.50
C GLN A 156 -8.10 9.91 -10.74
N LYS A 157 -9.15 10.56 -10.24
CA LYS A 157 -9.33 12.02 -10.33
C LYS A 157 -8.17 12.79 -9.69
N LEU A 158 -7.72 12.36 -8.50
CA LEU A 158 -6.54 12.91 -7.83
C LEU A 158 -5.29 12.79 -8.71
N ILE A 159 -5.05 11.62 -9.31
CA ILE A 159 -3.89 11.39 -10.19
C ILE A 159 -3.92 12.33 -11.39
N TRP A 160 -5.08 12.50 -12.03
CA TRP A 160 -5.22 13.37 -13.20
C TRP A 160 -5.07 14.86 -12.89
N LYS A 161 -5.59 15.29 -11.74
CA LYS A 161 -5.69 16.70 -11.38
C LYS A 161 -4.47 17.23 -10.64
N ASP A 162 -4.02 16.50 -9.62
CA ASP A 162 -3.08 17.00 -8.63
C ASP A 162 -1.70 16.30 -8.68
N LEU A 163 -1.63 15.12 -9.33
CA LEU A 163 -0.36 14.44 -9.62
C LEU A 163 -0.05 14.54 -11.12
N SER A 164 0.18 13.40 -11.78
CA SER A 164 0.21 13.31 -13.23
C SER A 164 -0.20 11.90 -13.67
N PRO A 165 -1.00 11.77 -14.73
CA PRO A 165 -1.30 10.47 -15.31
C PRO A 165 -0.03 9.77 -15.78
N LEU A 166 1.06 10.48 -16.10
CA LEU A 166 2.33 9.93 -16.58
C LEU A 166 3.23 9.42 -15.45
N GLY A 167 2.83 9.61 -14.19
CA GLY A 167 3.62 9.25 -13.01
C GLY A 167 4.22 10.48 -12.32
N ALA A 168 4.87 10.25 -11.18
CA ALA A 168 5.59 11.26 -10.43
C ALA A 168 6.95 10.71 -10.00
N ARG A 169 7.78 11.57 -9.41
CA ARG A 169 9.01 11.19 -8.70
C ARG A 169 9.00 11.71 -7.28
N ARG A 170 9.72 11.04 -6.38
CA ARG A 170 9.86 11.39 -4.96
C ARG A 170 8.53 11.45 -4.19
N LEU A 171 7.50 10.74 -4.65
CA LEU A 171 6.17 10.76 -4.05
C LEU A 171 6.04 9.69 -2.97
N ILE A 172 5.75 10.13 -1.75
CA ILE A 172 5.08 9.35 -0.70
C ILE A 172 3.83 10.14 -0.32
N LEU A 173 2.63 9.65 -0.64
CA LEU A 173 1.37 10.35 -0.37
C LEU A 173 0.54 9.55 0.65
N CYS A 174 0.22 10.14 1.79
CA CYS A 174 -0.46 9.45 2.91
C CYS A 174 -1.05 10.42 3.96
N ASP A 175 -1.69 9.91 5.01
CA ASP A 175 -1.91 10.66 6.25
C ASP A 175 -0.65 10.59 7.14
N ILE A 176 -0.14 11.75 7.56
CA ILE A 176 1.16 11.88 8.22
C ILE A 176 0.96 11.94 9.73
N VAL A 177 1.72 11.12 10.45
CA VAL A 177 1.89 11.20 11.90
C VAL A 177 3.15 11.99 12.20
N GLU A 178 2.96 13.20 12.73
CA GLU A 178 4.05 13.99 13.30
C GLU A 178 4.25 13.65 14.77
N HIS A 179 5.50 13.67 15.23
CA HIS A 179 5.86 13.46 16.64
C HIS A 179 5.28 12.17 17.27
N GLY A 180 5.22 11.08 16.49
CA GLY A 180 4.74 9.79 16.99
C GLY A 180 5.60 9.28 18.16
N LEU A 181 4.97 9.05 19.31
CA LEU A 181 5.65 8.54 20.50
C LEU A 181 5.97 7.05 20.38
N VAL A 182 7.19 6.68 20.77
CA VAL A 182 7.56 5.26 20.88
C VAL A 182 6.87 4.66 22.11
N HIS A 183 5.90 3.78 21.89
CA HIS A 183 5.17 3.14 22.98
C HIS A 183 6.10 2.19 23.76
N ARG A 184 6.31 2.45 25.05
CA ARG A 184 7.17 1.64 25.92
C ARG A 184 6.42 0.69 26.85
N THR A 185 5.10 0.86 27.00
CA THR A 185 4.28 0.08 27.94
C THR A 185 4.05 -1.36 27.48
N PHE A 186 4.13 -2.33 28.40
CA PHE A 186 3.77 -3.74 28.16
C PHE A 186 2.30 -3.95 27.74
N ARG A 187 1.43 -2.95 27.97
CA ARG A 187 0.02 -3.03 27.57
C ARG A 187 -0.23 -2.66 26.11
N SER A 188 0.76 -2.08 25.43
CA SER A 188 0.63 -1.71 24.03
C SER A 188 1.03 -2.87 23.14
N LYS A 189 0.18 -3.23 22.18
CA LYS A 189 0.57 -4.15 21.09
C LYS A 189 1.73 -3.60 20.26
N TRP A 190 1.91 -2.27 20.24
CA TRP A 190 2.97 -1.54 19.53
C TRP A 190 4.19 -1.25 20.40
N ARG A 191 4.41 -2.03 21.45
CA ARG A 191 5.52 -1.79 22.37
C ARG A 191 6.87 -2.00 21.68
N VAL A 192 7.76 -1.03 21.84
CA VAL A 192 9.14 -1.08 21.39
C VAL A 192 10.09 -0.84 22.56
N SER A 193 11.07 -1.72 22.75
CA SER A 193 12.10 -1.58 23.78
C SER A 193 13.14 -0.51 23.42
N PRO A 194 13.83 0.11 24.40
CA PRO A 194 14.91 1.05 24.12
C PRO A 194 16.04 0.46 23.28
N SER A 195 16.27 -0.85 23.37
CA SER A 195 17.24 -1.57 22.54
C SER A 195 16.78 -1.72 21.09
N GLU A 196 15.49 -1.90 20.83
CA GLU A 196 14.94 -1.96 19.47
C GLU A 196 14.91 -0.57 18.82
N TYR A 197 14.66 0.49 19.61
CA TYR A 197 14.64 1.86 19.12
C TYR A 197 14.99 2.82 20.27
N PRO A 198 16.11 3.57 20.22
CA PRO A 198 16.60 4.34 21.36
C PRO A 198 15.84 5.65 21.58
N ASN A 199 15.37 6.29 20.51
CA ASN A 199 14.75 7.62 20.60
C ASN A 199 13.36 7.57 21.23
N ARG A 200 12.93 8.71 21.80
CA ARG A 200 11.59 8.85 22.40
C ARG A 200 10.46 9.00 21.37
N TYR A 201 10.79 9.55 20.21
CA TYR A 201 9.87 9.82 19.11
C TYR A 201 10.38 9.18 17.83
N TYR A 202 9.46 8.73 16.98
CA TYR A 202 9.74 8.36 15.60
C TYR A 202 9.92 9.60 14.73
N PRO A 203 10.65 9.51 13.59
CA PRO A 203 10.57 10.52 12.54
C PRO A 203 9.12 10.60 12.00
N PRO A 204 8.73 11.70 11.31
CA PRO A 204 7.46 11.75 10.61
C PRO A 204 7.27 10.54 9.70
N TYR A 205 6.11 9.91 9.74
CA TYR A 205 5.79 8.69 9.00
C TYR A 205 4.30 8.66 8.63
N CYS A 206 3.91 7.75 7.75
CA CYS A 206 2.53 7.57 7.31
C CYS A 206 1.73 6.67 8.26
N THR A 207 0.44 6.92 8.45
CA THR A 207 -0.46 5.91 9.01
C THR A 207 -0.60 4.77 7.99
N GLY A 208 -0.10 3.57 8.29
CA GLY A 208 0.21 2.52 7.32
C GLY A 208 -0.85 2.03 6.37
N TRP A 209 -2.11 2.28 6.68
CA TRP A 209 -3.22 1.61 6.03
C TRP A 209 -3.48 2.11 4.60
N ALA A 210 -2.95 3.27 4.17
CA ALA A 210 -2.92 3.68 2.75
C ALA A 210 -1.74 4.61 2.43
N VAL A 211 -0.89 4.19 1.50
CA VAL A 211 0.28 4.96 1.04
C VAL A 211 0.46 4.80 -0.47
N LEU A 212 0.52 5.92 -1.19
CA LEU A 212 0.83 5.93 -2.63
C LEU A 212 2.29 6.31 -2.85
N TYR A 213 3.02 5.47 -3.58
CA TYR A 213 4.42 5.66 -3.93
C TYR A 213 4.60 5.94 -5.42
N SER A 214 5.57 6.78 -5.77
CA SER A 214 6.14 6.78 -7.11
C SER A 214 7.12 5.61 -7.30
N PRO A 215 7.35 5.13 -8.53
CA PRO A 215 8.26 4.02 -8.79
C PRO A 215 9.69 4.27 -8.26
N ASP A 216 10.24 5.47 -8.42
CA ASP A 216 11.59 5.76 -7.90
C ASP A 216 11.69 5.64 -6.37
N VAL A 217 10.60 5.93 -5.66
CA VAL A 217 10.51 5.77 -4.20
C VAL A 217 10.42 4.30 -3.83
N VAL A 218 9.60 3.51 -4.53
CA VAL A 218 9.49 2.05 -4.34
C VAL A 218 10.88 1.41 -4.37
N PHE A 219 11.67 1.72 -5.39
CA PHE A 219 13.01 1.17 -5.55
C PHE A 219 14.00 1.63 -4.49
N LYS A 220 14.02 2.94 -4.18
CA LYS A 220 14.96 3.48 -3.18
C LYS A 220 14.66 2.94 -1.79
N LEU A 221 13.38 2.86 -1.40
CA LEU A 221 12.97 2.27 -0.13
C LEU A 221 13.30 0.78 -0.08
N TYR A 222 13.07 0.05 -1.18
CA TYR A 222 13.45 -1.36 -1.29
C TYR A 222 14.95 -1.56 -1.07
N LEU A 223 15.77 -0.79 -1.80
CA LEU A 223 17.23 -0.87 -1.75
C LEU A 223 17.78 -0.49 -0.36
N GLU A 224 17.23 0.56 0.25
CA GLU A 224 17.64 0.99 1.59
C GLU A 224 17.25 -0.04 2.66
N ALA A 225 16.08 -0.68 2.52
CA ALA A 225 15.64 -1.73 3.42
C ALA A 225 16.56 -2.96 3.41
N GLN A 226 17.19 -3.29 2.27
CA GLN A 226 18.15 -4.40 2.23
C GLN A 226 19.45 -4.10 3.01
N GLN A 227 19.74 -2.83 3.28
CA GLN A 227 20.98 -2.37 3.91
C GLN A 227 20.80 -1.89 5.35
N THR A 228 19.55 -1.68 5.77
CA THR A 228 19.21 -1.18 7.10
C THR A 228 18.80 -2.32 8.04
N PRO A 229 19.22 -2.30 9.31
CA PRO A 229 18.76 -3.26 10.30
C PRO A 229 17.23 -3.28 10.39
N TYR A 230 16.69 -4.49 10.49
CA TYR A 230 15.26 -4.72 10.63
C TYR A 230 14.64 -3.97 11.82
N PHE A 231 13.51 -3.31 11.57
CA PHE A 231 12.65 -2.76 12.61
C PHE A 231 11.19 -3.13 12.33
N TRP A 232 10.51 -3.73 13.29
CA TRP A 232 9.28 -4.49 13.05
C TRP A 232 8.01 -3.67 12.76
N ILE A 233 8.00 -2.37 13.09
CA ILE A 233 6.88 -1.48 12.76
C ILE A 233 7.11 -0.94 11.35
N ASP A 234 6.48 -1.57 10.36
CA ASP A 234 6.74 -1.36 8.94
C ASP A 234 6.47 0.09 8.51
N ASP A 235 5.38 0.70 8.97
CA ASP A 235 5.04 2.08 8.64
C ASP A 235 6.14 3.05 9.05
N VAL A 236 6.60 2.93 10.29
CA VAL A 236 7.69 3.75 10.84
C VAL A 236 9.01 3.45 10.15
N HIS A 237 9.26 2.17 9.84
CA HIS A 237 10.48 1.77 9.17
C HIS A 237 10.55 2.36 7.76
N PHE A 238 9.61 2.01 6.88
CA PHE A 238 9.62 2.40 5.48
C PHE A 238 9.32 3.88 5.27
N THR A 239 8.20 4.36 5.81
CA THR A 239 7.74 5.73 5.52
C THR A 239 8.33 6.77 6.43
N GLY A 240 9.08 6.39 7.49
CA GLY A 240 9.76 7.33 8.37
C GLY A 240 11.27 7.20 8.32
N THR A 241 11.81 6.10 8.84
CA THR A 241 13.25 5.90 9.02
C THR A 241 13.98 5.81 7.68
N LEU A 242 13.58 4.89 6.80
CA LEU A 242 14.19 4.71 5.49
C LEU A 242 13.93 5.92 4.59
N ALA A 243 12.71 6.47 4.59
CA ALA A 243 12.38 7.70 3.86
C ALA A 243 13.31 8.86 4.24
N SER A 244 13.58 9.05 5.54
CA SER A 244 14.53 10.05 6.05
C SER A 244 15.96 9.77 5.56
N MET A 245 16.42 8.52 5.59
CA MET A 245 17.77 8.13 5.12
C MET A 245 17.98 8.43 3.63
N ILE A 246 16.95 8.24 2.80
CA ILE A 246 17.00 8.54 1.35
C ILE A 246 16.61 10.00 1.01
N ASN A 247 16.47 10.86 2.01
CA ASN A 247 16.07 12.27 1.87
C ASN A 247 14.76 12.45 1.08
N ILE A 248 13.72 11.67 1.41
CA ILE A 248 12.36 11.80 0.86
C ILE A 248 11.39 12.12 1.98
N THR A 249 10.55 13.12 1.75
CA THR A 249 9.54 13.61 2.68
C THR A 249 8.14 13.26 2.19
N GLN A 250 7.25 12.97 3.11
CA GLN A 250 5.86 12.59 2.82
C GLN A 250 5.07 13.83 2.40
N THR A 251 3.99 13.60 1.66
CA THR A 251 2.98 14.60 1.29
C THR A 251 1.65 14.20 1.91
N GLY A 252 1.08 15.09 2.72
CA GLY A 252 -0.12 14.82 3.50
C GLY A 252 -1.41 14.91 2.69
N ILE A 253 -2.29 13.91 2.82
CA ILE A 253 -3.63 13.86 2.22
C ILE A 253 -4.74 13.61 3.24
N LYS A 254 -4.55 14.08 4.47
CA LYS A 254 -5.52 13.90 5.58
C LYS A 254 -6.96 14.28 5.20
N TYR A 255 -7.14 15.27 4.33
CA TYR A 255 -8.46 15.73 3.87
C TYR A 255 -9.19 14.72 2.97
N LEU A 256 -8.49 13.77 2.34
CA LEU A 256 -9.04 12.73 1.46
C LEU A 256 -9.29 11.40 2.19
N ILE A 257 -9.04 11.40 3.50
CA ILE A 257 -8.99 10.21 4.35
C ILE A 257 -10.09 10.29 5.40
N ARG A 258 -10.74 9.16 5.68
CA ARG A 258 -11.76 9.06 6.72
C ARG A 258 -11.44 7.95 7.71
N LEU A 259 -11.55 8.30 8.99
CA LEU A 259 -11.39 7.39 10.11
C LEU A 259 -12.63 6.49 10.27
N PRO A 260 -12.52 5.36 11.01
CA PRO A 260 -13.60 4.37 11.08
C PRO A 260 -14.98 4.92 11.47
N HIS A 261 -15.05 5.84 12.43
CA HIS A 261 -16.32 6.43 12.84
C HIS A 261 -16.96 7.27 11.72
N GLN A 262 -16.14 7.99 10.93
CA GLN A 262 -16.62 8.81 9.82
C GLN A 262 -17.10 7.93 8.67
N CYS A 263 -16.37 6.84 8.38
CA CYS A 263 -16.80 5.83 7.42
C CYS A 263 -18.13 5.19 7.80
N GLN A 264 -18.31 4.90 9.09
CA GLN A 264 -19.58 4.35 9.59
C GLN A 264 -20.72 5.35 9.43
N SER A 265 -20.52 6.63 9.77
CA SER A 265 -21.54 7.67 9.56
C SER A 265 -21.97 7.79 8.09
N MET A 266 -21.03 7.76 7.15
CA MET A 266 -21.34 7.78 5.71
C MET A 266 -22.22 6.59 5.28
N VAL A 267 -21.95 5.41 5.84
CA VAL A 267 -22.75 4.20 5.59
C VAL A 267 -24.16 4.34 6.19
N ASP A 268 -24.27 4.87 7.41
CA ASP A 268 -25.54 4.99 8.13
C ASP A 268 -26.43 6.07 7.50
N GLU A 269 -25.84 7.16 7.03
CA GLU A 269 -26.55 8.26 6.34
C GLU A 269 -26.87 7.95 4.88
N GLY A 270 -26.27 6.90 4.30
CA GLY A 270 -26.44 6.54 2.89
C GLY A 270 -25.94 7.64 1.93
N SER A 271 -24.99 8.46 2.37
CA SER A 271 -24.56 9.65 1.67
C SER A 271 -23.04 9.82 1.78
N LEU A 272 -22.43 10.22 0.66
CA LEU A 272 -21.01 10.55 0.59
C LEU A 272 -20.72 12.00 1.01
N VAL A 273 -21.76 12.78 1.35
CA VAL A 273 -21.71 14.24 1.47
C VAL A 273 -20.96 14.66 2.74
N ASP A 274 -19.65 14.69 2.64
CA ASP A 274 -18.84 15.61 3.40
C ASP A 274 -18.54 16.84 2.52
N ARG A 275 -18.72 18.04 3.07
CA ARG A 275 -18.50 19.33 2.38
C ARG A 275 -17.02 19.62 2.07
N SER A 276 -16.14 18.64 2.25
CA SER A 276 -14.68 18.76 2.24
C SER A 276 -14.00 17.80 1.25
N GLY A 277 -14.46 17.78 -0.01
CA GLY A 277 -13.73 17.13 -1.11
C GLY A 277 -13.83 15.59 -1.12
N ASP A 278 -13.58 15.00 -2.30
CA ASP A 278 -13.84 13.59 -2.59
C ASP A 278 -13.05 12.65 -1.65
N VAL A 279 -13.75 11.79 -0.89
CA VAL A 279 -13.12 10.76 -0.04
C VAL A 279 -12.43 9.73 -0.93
N ILE A 280 -11.14 9.47 -0.67
CA ILE A 280 -10.37 8.45 -1.39
C ILE A 280 -10.23 7.18 -0.56
N PHE A 281 -9.95 7.30 0.74
CA PHE A 281 -9.71 6.14 1.58
C PHE A 281 -10.57 6.15 2.84
N CYS A 282 -11.09 4.98 3.19
CA CYS A 282 -11.88 4.75 4.39
C CYS A 282 -11.36 3.53 5.14
N LEU A 283 -10.81 3.72 6.34
CA LEU A 283 -10.47 2.61 7.22
C LEU A 283 -11.77 2.05 7.83
N THR A 284 -12.13 0.81 7.53
CA THR A 284 -13.46 0.30 7.87
C THR A 284 -13.51 -1.22 7.99
N ASN A 285 -14.54 -1.76 8.64
CA ASN A 285 -14.77 -3.20 8.58
C ASN A 285 -15.23 -3.64 7.18
N ILE A 286 -15.04 -4.93 6.91
CA ILE A 286 -15.35 -5.56 5.64
C ILE A 286 -16.83 -5.39 5.19
N LYS A 287 -17.78 -5.39 6.13
CA LYS A 287 -19.22 -5.24 5.83
C LYS A 287 -19.56 -3.88 5.25
N ASN A 288 -18.79 -2.86 5.61
CA ASN A 288 -18.97 -1.51 5.12
C ASN A 288 -18.32 -1.29 3.75
N ILE A 289 -17.29 -2.03 3.37
CA ILE A 289 -16.62 -1.90 2.06
C ILE A 289 -17.63 -2.05 0.92
N GLN A 290 -18.50 -3.06 0.97
CA GLN A 290 -19.53 -3.28 -0.05
C GLN A 290 -20.56 -2.15 -0.10
N LYS A 291 -20.98 -1.63 1.05
CA LYS A 291 -21.94 -0.52 1.13
C LYS A 291 -21.35 0.77 0.58
N LEU A 292 -20.12 1.11 0.98
CA LEU A 292 -19.39 2.27 0.48
C LEU A 292 -19.16 2.16 -1.04
N TRP A 293 -18.81 0.97 -1.54
CA TRP A 293 -18.68 0.72 -2.97
C TRP A 293 -19.98 0.98 -3.73
N TYR A 294 -21.10 0.46 -3.22
CA TYR A 294 -22.42 0.70 -3.80
C TYR A 294 -22.77 2.19 -3.85
N LEU A 295 -22.55 2.91 -2.74
CA LEU A 295 -22.80 4.36 -2.66
C LEU A 295 -21.99 5.14 -3.71
N MET A 296 -20.73 4.76 -3.95
CA MET A 296 -19.87 5.40 -4.96
C MET A 296 -20.31 5.11 -6.41
N ASN A 297 -20.81 3.91 -6.69
CA ASN A 297 -21.26 3.54 -8.04
C ASN A 297 -22.66 4.06 -8.39
N VAL A 298 -23.56 4.20 -7.42
CA VAL A 298 -24.89 4.78 -7.64
C VAL A 298 -24.81 6.29 -7.82
N THR A 299 -23.93 6.98 -7.09
CA THR A 299 -23.77 8.44 -7.20
C THR A 299 -23.03 8.88 -8.46
N SER A 300 -22.21 8.01 -9.06
CA SER A 300 -21.52 8.27 -10.34
C SER A 300 -22.40 8.04 -11.58
N HIS A 301 -23.56 7.37 -11.41
CA HIS A 301 -24.56 7.16 -12.45
C HIS A 301 -25.96 7.51 -11.91
N PRO A 302 -26.34 8.80 -11.88
CA PRO A 302 -27.74 9.14 -11.66
C PRO A 302 -28.51 8.50 -12.80
N SER A 303 -29.37 7.55 -12.48
CA SER A 303 -30.26 6.90 -13.43
C SER A 303 -30.92 7.98 -14.30
N ALA A 304 -30.71 7.86 -15.61
CA ALA A 304 -31.50 8.51 -16.63
C ALA A 304 -32.94 7.98 -16.52
N THR A 305 -33.68 8.51 -15.56
CA THR A 305 -35.10 8.27 -15.36
C THR A 305 -35.69 9.59 -14.92
N HIS A 306 -35.98 10.45 -15.88
CA HIS A 306 -37.14 11.34 -15.94
C HIS A 306 -37.18 12.00 -17.32
N ALA A 307 -37.86 11.34 -18.25
CA ALA A 307 -38.57 11.96 -19.38
C ALA A 307 -39.74 11.04 -19.74
#